data_AF-A0AAV9H6B9-F1
#
_entry.id   AF-A0AAV9H6B9-F1
#
_cell.length_a   1.000
_cell.length_b   1.000
_cell.length_c   1.000
_cell.angle_alpha   90.00
_cell.angle_beta   90.00
_cell.angle_gamma   90.00
#
_symmetry.space_group_name_H-M   'P 1'
#
loop_
_entity.id
_entity.type
_entity.pdbx_description
1 polymer ?
#
loop_
_entity_poly.entity_id
_entity_poly.type
_entity_poly.pdbx_seq_one_letter_code
_entity_poly.pdbx_strand_id
1 'polypeptide(L)'
;MLTQISLLPRRGARLTLLRLPRKHTHIQTRTLIPAPKPNSGPLLERRSDRALPDVTTRSHWRRTLPLFGACLIVASIAIFNYQKLSSPVTAGTLYALRMSPKAREVLGDNIYFDAQIPWISGGMNQVQGKIDISFKVKGTKGTGTMRFVSHRPTPRGVFETTEWTLETSEGRKIDLLEEGDPFKAMVGLAEEDDEVEVRGYRQMNK
;
A
#
# COMPACT_ATOMS: atom_id res chain seq x y z
N MET A 1 14.85 -18.50 -61.72
CA MET A 1 15.23 -17.08 -61.59
C MET A 1 14.38 -16.43 -60.51
N LEU A 2 15.06 -15.92 -59.48
CA LEU A 2 14.69 -14.86 -58.51
C LEU A 2 13.40 -14.94 -57.67
N THR A 3 13.62 -15.45 -56.46
CA THR A 3 13.15 -14.99 -55.14
C THR A 3 12.73 -13.51 -55.05
N GLN A 4 11.50 -13.25 -54.59
CA GLN A 4 11.02 -11.94 -54.14
C GLN A 4 10.78 -12.00 -52.63
N ILE A 5 11.74 -11.46 -51.85
CA ILE A 5 11.66 -11.33 -50.40
C ILE A 5 10.98 -9.99 -50.10
N SER A 6 9.77 -10.06 -49.56
CA SER A 6 8.99 -8.92 -49.09
C SER A 6 9.62 -8.33 -47.82
N LEU A 7 10.14 -7.11 -47.93
CA LEU A 7 10.69 -6.33 -46.82
C LEU A 7 9.53 -5.73 -46.00
N LEU A 8 9.29 -6.29 -44.81
CA LEU A 8 8.43 -5.70 -43.79
C LEU A 8 9.09 -4.42 -43.22
N PRO A 9 8.36 -3.29 -43.09
CA PRO A 9 8.91 -2.09 -42.49
C PRO A 9 9.02 -2.26 -40.97
N ARG A 10 10.27 -2.22 -40.48
CA ARG A 10 10.61 -2.13 -39.05
C ARG A 10 10.00 -0.88 -38.45
N ARG A 11 8.94 -1.03 -37.65
CA ARG A 11 8.39 0.04 -36.79
C ARG A 11 9.39 0.35 -35.69
N GLY A 12 10.20 1.40 -35.91
CA GLY A 12 11.12 1.92 -34.91
C GLY A 12 10.36 2.44 -33.69
N ALA A 13 10.65 1.88 -32.52
CA ALA A 13 10.20 2.39 -31.24
C ALA A 13 10.77 3.80 -31.04
N ARG A 14 9.89 4.81 -30.97
CA ARG A 14 10.28 6.15 -30.54
C ARG A 14 10.57 6.09 -29.04
N LEU A 15 11.84 5.96 -28.69
CA LEU A 15 12.34 6.21 -27.34
C LEU A 15 12.06 7.67 -27.01
N THR A 16 11.00 7.90 -26.24
CA THR A 16 10.72 9.19 -25.62
C THR A 16 11.83 9.47 -24.62
N LEU A 17 12.85 10.21 -25.07
CA LEU A 17 13.94 10.68 -24.21
C LEU A 17 13.33 11.49 -23.05
N LEU A 18 13.34 10.90 -21.86
CA LEU A 18 13.07 11.61 -20.62
C LEU A 18 14.08 12.75 -20.52
N ARG A 19 13.59 13.96 -20.75
CA ARG A 19 14.38 15.20 -20.68
C ARG A 19 14.75 15.42 -19.22
N LEU A 20 15.91 14.91 -18.82
CA LEU A 20 16.48 15.14 -17.51
C LEU A 20 16.52 16.66 -17.24
N PRO A 21 16.17 17.11 -16.01
CA PRO A 21 16.21 18.52 -15.68
C PRO A 21 17.64 19.03 -15.85
N ARG A 22 17.81 19.98 -16.79
CA ARG A 22 19.07 20.66 -17.04
C ARG A 22 19.47 21.35 -15.73
N LYS A 23 20.43 20.77 -15.00
CA LYS A 23 21.05 21.43 -13.85
C LYS A 23 21.59 22.77 -14.36
N HIS A 24 20.96 23.87 -13.94
CA HIS A 24 21.48 25.20 -14.17
C HIS A 24 22.77 25.30 -13.34
N THR A 25 23.89 24.92 -13.93
CA THR A 25 25.19 25.33 -13.42
C THR A 25 25.21 26.85 -13.55
N HIS A 26 25.04 27.54 -12.42
CA HIS A 26 25.20 28.98 -12.36
C HIS A 26 26.70 29.24 -12.56
N ILE A 27 27.14 29.33 -13.81
CA ILE A 27 28.49 29.76 -14.15
C ILE A 27 28.59 31.19 -13.61
N GLN A 28 29.24 31.35 -12.46
CA GLN A 28 29.62 32.67 -11.97
C GLN A 28 30.70 33.18 -12.92
N THR A 29 30.27 33.86 -13.98
CA THR A 29 31.18 34.67 -14.79
C THR A 29 31.75 35.72 -13.85
N ARG A 30 33.03 35.62 -13.52
CA ARG A 30 33.78 36.70 -12.87
C ARG A 30 33.74 37.90 -13.81
N THR A 31 32.76 38.77 -13.63
CA THR A 31 32.70 40.03 -14.33
C THR A 31 33.83 40.89 -13.76
N LEU A 32 34.88 41.12 -14.54
CA LEU A 32 35.91 42.12 -14.25
C LEU A 32 35.28 43.51 -14.42
N ILE A 33 34.34 43.85 -13.53
CA ILE A 33 33.76 45.18 -13.45
C ILE A 33 34.80 46.00 -12.66
N PRO A 34 35.35 47.08 -13.23
CA PRO A 34 36.26 47.94 -12.49
C PRO A 34 35.56 48.47 -11.24
N ALA A 35 36.33 48.66 -10.17
CA ALA A 35 35.78 49.23 -8.94
C ALA A 35 35.05 50.55 -9.27
N PRO A 36 33.81 50.72 -8.82
CA PRO A 36 33.05 51.93 -9.10
C PRO A 36 33.82 53.15 -8.55
N LYS A 37 33.96 54.17 -9.40
CA LYS A 37 34.58 55.46 -9.07
C LYS A 37 33.62 56.27 -8.20
N PRO A 38 34.09 57.23 -7.39
CA PRO A 38 33.21 58.18 -6.72
C PRO A 38 32.38 58.89 -7.81
N ASN A 39 31.05 58.79 -7.72
CA ASN A 39 30.05 59.26 -8.70
C ASN A 39 29.76 58.34 -9.92
N SER A 40 30.32 57.13 -10.03
CA SER A 40 30.03 56.20 -11.16
C SER A 40 28.89 55.22 -10.86
N GLY A 41 27.71 55.79 -10.63
CA GLY A 41 26.47 55.04 -10.61
C GLY A 41 26.22 54.24 -9.32
N PRO A 42 25.14 53.45 -9.33
CA PRO A 42 24.29 53.27 -8.15
C PRO A 42 24.68 52.10 -7.24
N LEU A 43 25.94 51.67 -7.33
CA LEU A 43 26.51 50.62 -6.47
C LEU A 43 27.17 51.22 -5.23
N LEU A 44 27.65 52.47 -5.31
CA LEU A 44 28.23 53.21 -4.18
C LEU A 44 27.28 54.25 -3.58
N GLU A 45 26.22 54.62 -4.30
CA GLU A 45 25.24 55.59 -3.85
C GLU A 45 24.00 54.86 -3.34
N ARG A 46 23.82 54.86 -2.01
CA ARG A 46 22.61 54.33 -1.37
C ARG A 46 21.46 55.32 -1.56
N ARG A 47 20.94 55.46 -2.78
CA ARG A 47 19.75 56.28 -3.05
C ARG A 47 18.52 55.61 -2.43
N SER A 48 17.85 56.32 -1.53
CA SER A 48 16.56 55.93 -0.92
C SER A 48 15.44 55.83 -1.95
N ASP A 49 15.56 56.54 -3.06
CA ASP A 49 14.47 56.79 -4.02
C ASP A 49 14.40 55.74 -5.13
N ARG A 50 15.07 54.59 -4.94
CA ARG A 50 15.00 53.44 -5.84
C ARG A 50 13.89 52.52 -5.38
N ALA A 51 12.85 52.39 -6.19
CA ALA A 51 11.88 51.31 -6.03
C ALA A 51 12.61 49.95 -6.01
N LEU A 52 12.33 49.14 -4.99
CA LEU A 52 12.86 47.79 -4.94
C LEU A 52 12.37 47.01 -6.18
N PRO A 53 13.21 46.15 -6.78
CA PRO A 53 12.75 45.29 -7.85
C PRO A 53 11.53 44.49 -7.37
N ASP A 54 10.46 44.53 -8.17
CA ASP A 54 9.25 43.79 -7.85
C ASP A 54 9.55 42.30 -7.94
N VAL A 55 9.73 41.68 -6.77
CA VAL A 55 9.75 40.24 -6.63
C VAL A 55 8.31 39.77 -6.80
N THR A 56 7.85 39.69 -8.05
CA THR A 56 6.60 39.02 -8.39
C THR A 56 6.80 37.55 -8.00
N THR A 57 6.50 37.21 -6.76
CA THR A 57 6.63 35.86 -6.22
C THR A 57 5.51 35.05 -6.82
N ARG A 58 5.72 34.57 -8.05
CA ARG A 58 4.80 33.63 -8.68
C ARG A 58 4.74 32.41 -7.78
N SER A 59 3.62 32.23 -7.07
CA SER A 59 3.48 31.15 -6.10
C SER A 59 3.49 29.79 -6.81
N HIS A 60 4.69 29.23 -6.97
CA HIS A 60 4.92 27.87 -7.45
C HIS A 60 4.20 26.85 -6.54
N TRP A 61 3.98 27.22 -5.28
CA TRP A 61 3.29 26.42 -4.27
C TRP A 61 1.87 26.06 -4.68
N ARG A 62 1.13 26.93 -5.35
CA ARG A 62 -0.22 26.61 -5.86
C ARG A 62 -0.24 25.43 -6.85
N ARG A 63 0.89 25.15 -7.52
CA ARG A 63 1.03 24.01 -8.44
C ARG A 63 1.56 22.77 -7.75
N THR A 64 2.50 22.92 -6.81
CA THR A 64 3.16 21.77 -6.15
C THR A 64 2.39 21.26 -4.94
N LEU A 65 1.65 22.11 -4.24
CA LEU A 65 0.84 21.73 -3.07
C LEU A 65 -0.21 20.65 -3.39
N PRO A 66 -1.04 20.77 -4.44
CA PRO A 66 -2.02 19.72 -4.74
C PRO A 66 -1.34 18.40 -5.12
N LEU A 67 -0.22 18.45 -5.85
CA LEU A 67 0.55 17.26 -6.19
C LEU A 67 1.11 16.58 -4.93
N PHE A 68 1.68 17.36 -4.00
CA PHE A 68 2.18 16.86 -2.73
C PHE A 68 1.06 16.24 -1.89
N GLY A 69 -0.09 16.92 -1.77
CA GLY A 69 -1.27 16.39 -1.09
C GLY A 69 -1.78 15.10 -1.72
N ALA A 70 -1.82 15.02 -3.05
CA ALA A 70 -2.19 13.79 -3.76
C ALA A 70 -1.23 12.63 -3.46
N CYS A 71 0.08 12.88 -3.46
CA CYS A 71 1.07 11.87 -3.07
C CYS A 71 0.87 11.41 -1.61
N LEU A 72 0.59 12.33 -0.67
CA LEU A 72 0.31 11.98 0.71
C LEU A 72 -0.95 11.14 0.86
N ILE A 73 -2.02 11.46 0.14
CA ILE A 73 -3.28 10.70 0.15
C ILE A 73 -3.03 9.28 -0.37
N VAL A 74 -2.36 9.16 -1.53
CA VAL A 74 -2.02 7.85 -2.11
C VAL A 74 -1.15 7.03 -1.16
N ALA A 75 -0.13 7.64 -0.56
CA ALA A 75 0.74 6.98 0.42
C ALA A 75 -0.05 6.53 1.66
N SER A 76 -0.95 7.38 2.17
CA SER A 76 -1.77 7.07 3.34
C SER A 76 -2.67 5.86 3.06
N ILE A 77 -3.36 5.85 1.92
CA ILE A 77 -4.21 4.72 1.49
C ILE A 77 -3.38 3.43 1.41
N ALA A 78 -2.18 3.48 0.83
CA ALA A 78 -1.30 2.32 0.72
C ALA A 78 -0.87 1.79 2.10
N ILE A 79 -0.50 2.67 3.03
CA ILE A 79 -0.10 2.29 4.39
C ILE A 79 -1.27 1.64 5.14
N PHE A 80 -2.47 2.21 5.08
CA PHE A 80 -3.64 1.60 5.73
C PHE A 80 -4.02 0.25 5.12
N ASN A 81 -3.90 0.09 3.80
CA ASN A 81 -4.11 -1.22 3.17
C ASN A 81 -3.06 -2.25 3.63
N TYR A 82 -1.80 -1.84 3.74
CA TYR A 82 -0.72 -2.69 4.24
C TYR A 82 -0.95 -3.12 5.70
N GLN A 83 -1.42 -2.22 6.56
CA GLN A 83 -1.78 -2.57 7.94
C GLN A 83 -2.89 -3.62 7.99
N LYS A 84 -3.93 -3.48 7.16
CA LYS A 84 -5.00 -4.48 7.05
C LYS A 84 -4.48 -5.82 6.54
N LEU A 85 -3.64 -5.80 5.49
CA LEU A 85 -3.00 -6.98 4.93
C LEU A 85 -2.18 -7.76 5.97
N SER A 86 -1.33 -7.04 6.72
CA SER A 86 -0.38 -7.60 7.69
C SER A 86 -1.04 -7.99 9.02
N SER A 87 -2.36 -7.95 9.11
CA SER A 87 -3.08 -8.29 10.34
C SER A 87 -3.16 -9.80 10.56
N PRO A 88 -3.09 -10.28 11.83
CA PRO A 88 -3.27 -11.70 12.14
C PRO A 88 -4.61 -12.25 11.68
N VAL A 89 -5.67 -11.42 11.70
CA VAL A 89 -7.01 -11.77 11.22
C VAL A 89 -7.00 -12.15 9.74
N THR A 90 -6.35 -11.36 8.90
CA THR A 90 -6.30 -11.63 7.45
C THR A 90 -5.46 -12.86 7.15
N ALA A 91 -4.33 -13.03 7.85
CA ALA A 91 -3.50 -14.22 7.70
C ALA A 91 -4.23 -15.50 8.17
N GLY A 92 -4.90 -15.44 9.31
CA GLY A 92 -5.63 -16.55 9.90
C GLY A 92 -6.85 -16.97 9.08
N THR A 93 -7.64 -16.01 8.60
CA THR A 93 -8.80 -16.29 7.73
C THR A 93 -8.38 -16.86 6.38
N LEU A 94 -7.26 -16.41 5.81
CA LEU A 94 -6.69 -17.03 4.60
C LEU A 94 -6.17 -18.45 4.87
N TYR A 95 -5.56 -18.69 6.03
CA TYR A 95 -5.13 -20.04 6.42
C TYR A 95 -6.33 -20.99 6.58
N ALA A 96 -7.37 -20.57 7.29
CA ALA A 96 -8.60 -21.35 7.42
C ALA A 96 -9.21 -21.66 6.06
N LEU A 97 -9.19 -20.69 5.14
CA LEU A 97 -9.66 -20.88 3.77
C LEU A 97 -8.87 -21.96 3.01
N ARG A 98 -7.56 -22.08 3.25
CA ARG A 98 -6.72 -23.13 2.64
C ARG A 98 -7.06 -24.52 3.16
N MET A 99 -7.50 -24.62 4.41
CA MET A 99 -7.81 -25.89 5.05
C MET A 99 -9.25 -26.37 4.74
N SER A 100 -10.17 -25.43 4.46
CA SER A 100 -11.56 -25.74 4.12
C SER A 100 -11.67 -26.68 2.90
N PRO A 101 -12.37 -27.82 3.03
CA PRO A 101 -12.70 -28.70 1.90
C PRO A 101 -13.56 -28.00 0.84
N LYS A 102 -14.68 -27.35 1.23
CA LYS A 102 -15.56 -26.61 0.29
C LYS A 102 -14.80 -25.56 -0.52
N ALA A 103 -13.89 -24.82 0.11
CA ALA A 103 -13.10 -23.80 -0.60
C ALA A 103 -12.14 -24.44 -1.62
N ARG A 104 -11.51 -25.57 -1.28
CA ARG A 104 -10.60 -26.32 -2.17
C ARG A 104 -11.32 -27.00 -3.32
N GLU A 105 -12.57 -27.45 -3.12
CA GLU A 105 -13.37 -28.01 -4.22
C GLU A 105 -13.52 -27.01 -5.36
N VAL A 106 -13.77 -25.74 -5.01
CA VAL A 106 -14.09 -24.66 -5.96
C VAL A 106 -12.86 -23.91 -6.45
N LEU A 107 -11.96 -23.47 -5.57
CA LEU A 107 -10.75 -22.73 -5.96
C LEU A 107 -9.59 -23.65 -6.35
N GLY A 108 -9.64 -24.92 -5.97
CA GLY A 108 -8.52 -25.87 -6.11
C GLY A 108 -7.51 -25.75 -4.97
N ASP A 109 -6.35 -26.37 -5.18
CA ASP A 109 -5.24 -26.32 -4.24
C ASP A 109 -4.51 -24.97 -4.29
N ASN A 110 -3.61 -24.74 -3.33
CA ASN A 110 -2.69 -23.59 -3.31
C ASN A 110 -3.42 -22.23 -3.33
N ILE A 111 -4.26 -21.98 -2.34
CA ILE A 111 -5.02 -20.73 -2.23
C ILE A 111 -4.11 -19.61 -1.71
N TYR A 112 -3.96 -18.55 -2.50
CA TYR A 112 -3.20 -17.34 -2.18
C TYR A 112 -4.02 -16.08 -2.44
N PHE A 113 -3.46 -14.93 -2.13
CA PHE A 113 -4.00 -13.66 -2.59
C PHE A 113 -3.90 -13.56 -4.12
N ASP A 114 -4.88 -12.92 -4.74
CA ASP A 114 -4.93 -12.77 -6.20
C ASP A 114 -3.85 -11.82 -6.76
N ALA A 115 -3.38 -10.88 -5.91
CA ALA A 115 -2.35 -9.90 -6.26
C ALA A 115 -1.23 -9.86 -5.20
N GLN A 116 -0.06 -9.37 -5.60
CA GLN A 116 1.09 -9.17 -4.68
C GLN A 116 0.77 -8.14 -3.60
N ILE A 117 0.02 -7.09 -3.95
CA ILE A 117 -0.52 -6.10 -3.01
C ILE A 117 -2.04 -6.21 -3.11
N PRO A 118 -2.67 -7.18 -2.41
CA PRO A 118 -4.10 -7.35 -2.51
C PRO A 118 -4.80 -6.22 -1.77
N TRP A 119 -5.92 -5.81 -2.33
CA TRP A 119 -6.74 -4.75 -1.75
C TRP A 119 -7.71 -5.37 -0.75
N ILE A 120 -7.54 -5.03 0.54
CA ILE A 120 -8.42 -5.48 1.60
C ILE A 120 -9.53 -4.43 1.77
N SER A 121 -10.71 -4.72 1.26
CA SER A 121 -11.87 -3.84 1.44
C SER A 121 -12.52 -4.07 2.79
N GLY A 122 -13.26 -3.06 3.26
CA GLY A 122 -13.94 -3.12 4.55
C GLY A 122 -13.15 -2.54 5.71
N GLY A 123 -13.74 -2.66 6.90
CA GLY A 123 -13.27 -2.09 8.15
C GLY A 123 -12.72 -3.16 9.07
N MET A 124 -11.49 -2.96 9.54
CA MET A 124 -10.89 -3.77 10.59
C MET A 124 -10.69 -2.89 11.82
N ASN A 125 -11.65 -2.94 12.75
CA ASN A 125 -11.54 -2.28 14.05
C ASN A 125 -11.48 -3.33 15.16
N GLN A 126 -10.29 -3.87 15.39
CA GLN A 126 -10.07 -4.89 16.41
C GLN A 126 -10.33 -4.37 17.83
N VAL A 127 -10.03 -3.08 18.09
CA VAL A 127 -10.24 -2.45 19.42
C VAL A 127 -11.72 -2.37 19.77
N GLN A 128 -12.56 -1.95 18.81
CA GLN A 128 -14.01 -1.94 18.97
C GLN A 128 -14.65 -3.33 18.74
N GLY A 129 -13.82 -4.34 18.46
CA GLY A 129 -14.29 -5.69 18.22
C GLY A 129 -15.17 -5.84 16.99
N LYS A 130 -15.00 -5.04 15.93
CA LYS A 130 -15.78 -5.14 14.69
C LYS A 130 -14.87 -5.34 13.50
N ILE A 131 -15.08 -6.43 12.78
CA ILE A 131 -14.29 -6.83 11.63
C ILE A 131 -15.27 -7.14 10.50
N ASP A 132 -15.18 -6.40 9.40
CA ASP A 132 -15.82 -6.73 8.13
C ASP A 132 -14.76 -6.52 7.06
N ILE A 133 -14.19 -7.62 6.57
CA ILE A 133 -13.14 -7.58 5.56
C ILE A 133 -13.51 -8.44 4.37
N SER A 134 -13.10 -7.99 3.20
CA SER A 134 -13.22 -8.78 1.98
C SER A 134 -12.01 -8.60 1.09
N PHE A 135 -11.51 -9.71 0.53
CA PHE A 135 -10.34 -9.68 -0.34
C PHE A 135 -10.37 -10.78 -1.39
N LYS A 136 -9.66 -10.53 -2.49
CA LYS A 136 -9.57 -11.46 -3.62
C LYS A 136 -8.54 -12.53 -3.36
N VAL A 137 -8.93 -13.76 -3.65
CA VAL A 137 -8.13 -14.97 -3.52
C VAL A 137 -8.06 -15.69 -4.85
N LYS A 138 -6.97 -16.42 -5.05
CA LYS A 138 -6.69 -17.20 -6.23
C LYS A 138 -6.21 -18.58 -5.81
N GLY A 139 -6.80 -19.61 -6.38
CA GLY A 139 -6.32 -20.99 -6.30
C GLY A 139 -5.89 -21.51 -7.65
N THR A 140 -5.67 -22.83 -7.71
CA THR A 140 -5.26 -23.52 -8.94
C THR A 140 -6.35 -23.55 -10.02
N LYS A 141 -7.63 -23.69 -9.62
CA LYS A 141 -8.78 -23.80 -10.54
C LYS A 141 -9.38 -22.44 -10.91
N GLY A 142 -9.29 -21.45 -10.03
CA GLY A 142 -9.95 -20.17 -10.26
C GLY A 142 -9.65 -19.08 -9.24
N THR A 143 -10.39 -17.98 -9.37
CA THR A 143 -10.34 -16.82 -8.47
C THR A 143 -11.69 -16.58 -7.83
N GLY A 144 -11.68 -15.97 -6.64
CA GLY A 144 -12.88 -15.60 -5.90
C GLY A 144 -12.63 -14.44 -4.94
N THR A 145 -13.69 -13.95 -4.33
CA THR A 145 -13.65 -12.93 -3.27
C THR A 145 -14.14 -13.57 -1.99
N MET A 146 -13.29 -13.61 -0.98
CA MET A 146 -13.67 -14.06 0.36
C MET A 146 -14.15 -12.86 1.18
N ARG A 147 -15.25 -13.02 1.90
CA ARG A 147 -15.80 -12.05 2.84
C ARG A 147 -15.86 -12.68 4.22
N PHE A 148 -15.40 -11.93 5.20
CA PHE A 148 -15.34 -12.36 6.58
C PHE A 148 -15.84 -11.25 7.50
N VAL A 149 -16.86 -11.57 8.29
CA VAL A 149 -17.49 -10.65 9.24
C VAL A 149 -17.49 -11.30 10.62
N SER A 150 -16.93 -10.59 11.59
CA SER A 150 -16.92 -10.99 12.98
C SER A 150 -17.11 -9.78 13.89
N HIS A 151 -17.79 -10.00 15.01
CA HIS A 151 -17.98 -8.99 16.03
C HIS A 151 -17.76 -9.55 17.43
N ARG A 152 -17.37 -8.67 18.36
CA ARG A 152 -17.20 -8.99 19.77
C ARG A 152 -18.19 -8.14 20.57
N PRO A 153 -19.22 -8.74 21.20
CA PRO A 153 -20.27 -7.98 21.88
C PRO A 153 -19.79 -7.26 23.15
N THR A 154 -18.79 -7.81 23.84
CA THR A 154 -18.23 -7.22 25.06
C THR A 154 -16.71 -7.04 24.93
N PRO A 155 -16.07 -6.03 25.57
CA PRO A 155 -14.62 -5.82 25.42
C PRO A 155 -13.76 -7.03 25.81
N ARG A 156 -14.22 -7.85 26.76
CA ARG A 156 -13.57 -9.10 27.20
C ARG A 156 -14.16 -10.37 26.58
N GLY A 157 -15.16 -10.24 25.70
CA GLY A 157 -15.80 -11.38 25.05
C GLY A 157 -14.91 -12.03 24.00
N VAL A 158 -15.27 -13.25 23.61
CA VAL A 158 -14.68 -13.93 22.45
C VAL A 158 -15.26 -13.32 21.17
N PHE A 159 -14.48 -13.37 20.08
CA PHE A 159 -14.99 -12.97 18.77
C PHE A 159 -16.01 -13.98 18.26
N GLU A 160 -17.14 -13.50 17.75
CA GLU A 160 -18.18 -14.30 17.14
C GLU A 160 -18.16 -14.06 15.63
N THR A 161 -17.91 -15.11 14.85
CA THR A 161 -17.98 -15.02 13.39
C THR A 161 -19.43 -15.08 12.95
N THR A 162 -19.85 -14.09 12.17
CA THR A 162 -21.23 -13.92 11.70
C THR A 162 -21.39 -14.30 10.23
N GLU A 163 -20.36 -14.02 9.43
CA GLU A 163 -20.34 -14.39 8.01
C GLU A 163 -18.94 -14.85 7.64
N TRP A 164 -18.82 -16.02 7.02
CA TRP A 164 -17.60 -16.44 6.36
C TRP A 164 -17.95 -17.06 5.03
N THR A 165 -17.84 -16.28 3.96
CA THR A 165 -18.34 -16.67 2.64
C THR A 165 -17.27 -16.50 1.57
N LEU A 166 -17.36 -17.35 0.55
CA LEU A 166 -16.53 -17.30 -0.64
C LEU A 166 -17.40 -17.14 -1.86
N GLU A 167 -17.20 -16.05 -2.60
CA GLU A 167 -17.86 -15.79 -3.87
C GLU A 167 -16.89 -16.11 -5.01
N THR A 168 -17.25 -17.05 -5.86
CA THR A 168 -16.44 -17.42 -7.03
C THR A 168 -16.57 -16.35 -8.10
N SER A 169 -15.58 -16.22 -8.99
CA SER A 169 -15.67 -15.35 -10.18
C SER A 169 -16.91 -15.63 -11.07
N GLU A 170 -17.49 -16.82 -10.97
CA GLU A 170 -18.74 -17.22 -11.65
C GLU A 170 -20.02 -16.76 -10.92
N GLY A 171 -19.90 -16.04 -9.79
CA GLY A 171 -21.03 -15.52 -9.01
C GLY A 171 -21.64 -16.52 -8.02
N ARG A 172 -21.07 -17.74 -7.90
CA ARG A 172 -21.50 -18.72 -6.89
C ARG A 172 -20.96 -18.31 -5.51
N LYS A 173 -21.87 -17.95 -4.60
CA LYS A 173 -21.58 -17.68 -3.18
C LYS A 173 -21.71 -18.96 -2.36
N ILE A 174 -20.70 -19.25 -1.54
CA ILE A 174 -20.60 -20.45 -0.71
C ILE A 174 -20.40 -20.00 0.72
N ASP A 175 -21.20 -20.54 1.63
CA ASP A 175 -21.01 -20.34 3.07
C ASP A 175 -20.04 -21.38 3.62
N LEU A 176 -18.94 -20.90 4.18
CA LEU A 176 -17.87 -21.69 4.78
C LEU A 176 -18.04 -21.83 6.29
N LEU A 177 -18.91 -21.03 6.91
CA LEU A 177 -19.10 -21.02 8.36
C LEU A 177 -19.68 -22.34 8.88
N GLU A 178 -20.43 -23.07 8.05
CA GLU A 178 -20.98 -24.39 8.39
C GLU A 178 -19.91 -25.45 8.72
N GLU A 179 -18.68 -25.30 8.21
CA GLU A 179 -17.60 -26.26 8.46
C GLU A 179 -16.88 -26.02 9.80
N GLY A 180 -16.96 -24.80 10.33
CA GLY A 180 -16.30 -24.42 11.57
C GLY A 180 -15.86 -22.95 11.57
N ASP A 181 -15.98 -22.31 12.74
CA ASP A 181 -15.56 -20.91 12.91
C ASP A 181 -14.02 -20.81 12.89
N PRO A 182 -13.43 -20.07 11.93
CA PRO A 182 -11.99 -19.96 11.79
C PRO A 182 -11.33 -19.30 13.01
N PHE A 183 -12.04 -18.45 13.75
CA PHE A 183 -11.48 -17.85 14.96
C PHE A 183 -11.53 -18.78 16.17
N LYS A 184 -12.57 -19.60 16.31
CA LYS A 184 -12.59 -20.60 17.39
C LYS A 184 -11.46 -21.61 17.23
N ALA A 185 -11.18 -22.01 15.99
CA ALA A 185 -10.03 -22.85 15.70
C ALA A 185 -8.70 -22.17 16.09
N MET A 186 -8.52 -20.87 15.79
CA MET A 186 -7.29 -20.17 16.17
C MET A 186 -7.17 -19.86 17.67
N VAL A 187 -8.27 -19.53 18.35
CA VAL A 187 -8.26 -19.26 19.80
C VAL A 187 -8.02 -20.55 20.58
N GLY A 188 -8.64 -21.67 20.19
CA GLY A 188 -8.41 -22.96 20.83
C GLY A 188 -6.95 -23.43 20.71
N LEU A 189 -6.30 -23.18 19.57
CA LEU A 189 -4.88 -23.46 19.39
C LEU A 189 -3.98 -22.56 20.26
N ALA A 190 -4.38 -21.31 20.50
CA ALA A 190 -3.62 -20.41 21.36
C ALA A 190 -3.73 -20.77 22.86
N GLU A 191 -4.86 -21.33 23.28
CA GLU A 191 -5.05 -21.80 24.66
C GLU A 191 -4.23 -23.07 24.97
N GLU A 192 -3.95 -23.91 23.97
CA GLU A 192 -3.11 -25.10 24.12
C GLU A 192 -1.61 -24.78 24.30
N ASP A 193 -1.13 -23.65 23.75
CA ASP A 193 0.28 -23.23 23.85
C ASP A 193 0.64 -22.54 25.19
N ASP A 194 -0.35 -22.12 25.98
CA ASP A 194 -0.15 -21.50 27.30
C ASP A 194 0.07 -22.54 28.43
N GLU A 195 -0.07 -23.84 28.14
CA GLU A 195 0.27 -24.95 29.07
C GLU A 195 1.76 -25.35 29.04
N VAL A 196 2.65 -24.54 28.45
CA VAL A 196 4.10 -24.74 28.61
C VAL A 196 4.50 -24.28 30.02
N GLU A 197 4.45 -25.23 30.97
CA GLU A 197 4.90 -25.11 32.35
C GLU A 197 6.28 -24.42 32.41
N VAL A 198 6.30 -23.15 32.83
CA VAL A 198 7.52 -22.35 32.97
C VAL A 198 8.38 -22.99 34.06
N ARG A 199 9.28 -23.89 33.66
CA ARG A 199 10.18 -24.63 34.55
C ARG A 199 11.00 -23.62 35.35
N GLY A 200 10.61 -23.45 36.62
CA GLY A 200 11.04 -22.37 37.50
C GLY A 200 12.56 -22.18 37.51
N TYR A 201 13.00 -20.95 37.27
CA TYR A 201 14.39 -20.56 37.48
C TYR A 201 14.76 -20.77 38.94
N ARG A 202 15.73 -21.65 39.17
CA ARG A 202 16.34 -21.94 40.47
C ARG A 202 16.89 -20.64 41.06
N GLN A 203 16.18 -20.09 42.05
CA GLN A 203 16.66 -19.01 42.89
C GLN A 203 17.91 -19.51 43.63
N MET A 204 19.08 -19.04 43.22
CA MET A 204 20.31 -19.20 44.01
C MET A 204 20.30 -18.13 45.09
N ASN A 205 19.99 -18.55 46.31
CA ASN A 205 20.14 -17.71 47.50
C ASN A 205 21.60 -17.28 47.66
N LYS A 206 21.76 -16.03 48.08
CA LYS A 206 23.04 -15.38 48.40
C LYS A 206 23.41 -15.59 49.86
#